data_AF-Q96ZW8-F1
#
_entry.id   AF-Q96ZW8-F1
#
_cell.length_a   1.000
_cell.length_b   1.000
_cell.length_c   1.000
_cell.angle_alpha   90.00
_cell.angle_beta   90.00
_cell.angle_gamma   90.00
#
_symmetry.space_group_name_H-M   'P 1'
#
loop_
_entity.id
_entity.type
_entity.pdbx_description
1 polymer ?
#
loop_
_entity_poly.entity_id
_entity_poly.type
_entity_poly.pdbx_seq_one_letter_code
_entity_poly.pdbx_strand_id
1 'polypeptide(L)'
;MIRGNKRLRRGFYLAARSARWLEPFNEFYERLIARGKSVRQATCALAGKLACIAYHVLKDGVYKGIVKKRLRIPKGGEVNVKDFDVGDALDSLSP
;
A
#
# COMPACT_ATOMS: atom_id res chain seq x y z
N MET A 1 -14.13 -18.30 -1.32
CA MET A 1 -13.74 -16.88 -1.10
C MET A 1 -13.68 -16.64 0.40
N ILE A 2 -12.49 -16.61 1.00
CA ILE A 2 -12.34 -16.47 2.47
C ILE A 2 -12.93 -15.12 2.89
N ARG A 3 -14.06 -15.16 3.60
CA ARG A 3 -14.81 -13.96 3.99
C ARG A 3 -14.12 -13.35 5.22
N GLY A 4 -13.14 -12.47 4.98
CA GLY A 4 -12.40 -11.80 6.06
C GLY A 4 -13.30 -11.02 7.04
N ASN A 5 -12.79 -10.76 8.24
CA ASN A 5 -13.54 -10.15 9.35
C ASN A 5 -14.26 -8.83 8.94
N LYS A 6 -15.59 -8.79 9.14
CA LYS A 6 -16.44 -7.66 8.76
C LYS A 6 -16.08 -6.36 9.50
N ARG A 7 -15.71 -6.45 10.78
CA ARG A 7 -15.36 -5.29 11.62
C ARG A 7 -14.06 -4.65 11.15
N LEU A 8 -13.03 -5.48 10.90
CA LEU A 8 -11.75 -4.99 10.36
C LEU A 8 -11.92 -4.30 9.01
N ARG A 9 -12.72 -4.90 8.12
CA ARG A 9 -13.00 -4.30 6.80
C ARG A 9 -13.67 -2.93 6.93
N ARG A 10 -14.64 -2.79 7.84
CA ARG A 10 -15.30 -1.51 8.11
C ARG A 10 -14.32 -0.50 8.71
N GLY A 11 -13.46 -0.93 9.64
CA GLY A 11 -12.42 -0.10 10.24
C GLY A 11 -11.47 0.48 9.19
N PHE A 12 -10.86 -0.37 8.36
CA PHE A 12 -9.95 0.10 7.30
C PHE A 12 -10.65 0.93 6.23
N TYR A 13 -11.92 0.67 5.93
CA TYR A 13 -12.69 1.51 5.01
C TYR A 13 -12.89 2.93 5.57
N LEU A 14 -13.22 3.05 6.85
CA LEU A 14 -13.34 4.36 7.50
C LEU A 14 -11.99 5.08 7.57
N ALA A 15 -10.91 4.38 7.92
CA ALA A 15 -9.56 4.93 7.90
C ALA A 15 -9.18 5.43 6.50
N ALA A 16 -9.49 4.67 5.45
CA ALA A 16 -9.24 5.07 4.07
C ALA A 16 -10.06 6.30 3.64
N ARG A 17 -11.29 6.48 4.13
CA ARG A 17 -12.10 7.68 3.84
C ARG A 17 -11.45 8.95 4.39
N SER A 18 -10.79 8.86 5.55
CA SER A 18 -10.06 9.98 6.13
C SER A 18 -8.70 10.18 5.45
N ALA A 19 -7.98 9.08 5.22
CA ALA A 19 -6.61 9.11 4.68
C ALA A 19 -6.53 9.54 3.21
N ARG A 20 -7.61 9.44 2.42
CA ARG A 20 -7.60 9.79 0.99
C ARG A 20 -7.24 11.25 0.69
N TRP A 21 -7.26 12.13 1.68
CA TRP A 21 -6.91 13.55 1.54
C TRP A 21 -5.48 13.86 2.02
N LEU A 22 -4.76 12.86 2.52
CA LEU A 22 -3.43 13.01 3.08
C LEU A 22 -2.40 12.43 2.11
N GLU A 23 -1.29 13.12 1.92
CA GLU A 23 -0.15 12.54 1.21
C GLU A 23 0.52 11.44 2.03
N PRO A 24 1.02 10.36 1.40
CA PRO A 24 1.02 10.06 -0.04
C PRO A 24 -0.21 9.24 -0.51
N PHE A 25 -1.25 9.12 0.31
CA PHE A 25 -2.41 8.26 0.03
C PHE A 25 -3.36 8.88 -1.00
N ASN A 26 -3.41 10.21 -1.02
CA ASN A 26 -4.18 11.00 -1.98
C ASN A 26 -3.74 10.74 -3.42
N GLU A 27 -2.44 10.81 -3.74
CA GLU A 27 -1.92 10.46 -5.07
C GLU A 27 -2.33 9.05 -5.54
N PHE A 28 -2.34 8.07 -4.65
CA PHE A 28 -2.80 6.72 -5.01
C PHE A 28 -4.30 6.69 -5.28
N TYR A 29 -5.09 7.38 -4.46
CA TYR A 29 -6.54 7.46 -4.59
C TYR A 29 -6.94 8.17 -5.89
N GLU A 30 -6.39 9.36 -6.15
CA GLU A 30 -6.68 10.15 -7.35
C GLU A 30 -6.28 9.42 -8.63
N ARG A 31 -5.15 8.68 -8.63
CA ARG A 31 -4.81 7.81 -9.76
C ARG A 31 -5.85 6.73 -10.05
N LEU A 32 -6.54 6.22 -9.03
CA LEU A 32 -7.62 5.24 -9.25
C LEU A 32 -8.87 5.92 -9.80
N ILE A 33 -9.19 7.12 -9.32
CA ILE A 33 -10.30 7.92 -9.84
C ILE A 33 -10.06 8.29 -11.31
N ALA A 34 -8.87 8.77 -11.65
CA ALA A 34 -8.47 9.10 -13.02
C ALA A 34 -8.56 7.89 -13.98
N ARG A 35 -8.43 6.66 -13.47
CA ARG A 35 -8.63 5.41 -14.23
C ARG A 35 -10.09 4.98 -14.34
N GLY A 36 -11.03 5.82 -13.94
CA GLY A 36 -12.47 5.57 -14.00
C GLY A 36 -12.98 4.64 -12.90
N LYS A 37 -12.21 4.40 -11.81
CA LYS A 37 -12.73 3.63 -10.67
C LYS A 37 -13.74 4.47 -9.90
N SER A 38 -14.83 3.82 -9.45
CA SER A 38 -15.79 4.51 -8.58
C SER A 38 -15.13 4.88 -7.25
N VAL A 39 -15.63 5.93 -6.60
CA VAL A 39 -15.20 6.36 -5.26
C VAL A 39 -15.12 5.18 -4.29
N ARG A 40 -16.16 4.32 -4.29
CA ARG A 40 -16.20 3.13 -3.45
C ARG A 40 -15.07 2.14 -3.78
N GLN A 41 -14.80 1.89 -5.06
CA GLN A 41 -13.71 1.01 -5.48
C GLN A 41 -12.34 1.57 -5.09
N ALA A 42 -12.12 2.87 -5.29
CA ALA A 42 -10.88 3.55 -4.93
C ALA A 42 -10.66 3.53 -3.40
N THR A 43 -11.68 3.84 -2.61
CA THR A 43 -11.61 3.77 -1.13
C THR A 43 -11.33 2.33 -0.65
N CYS A 44 -11.97 1.32 -1.24
CA CYS A 44 -11.70 -0.08 -0.89
C CYS A 44 -10.26 -0.50 -1.22
N ALA A 45 -9.72 -0.06 -2.36
CA ALA A 45 -8.33 -0.33 -2.73
C ALA A 45 -7.34 0.35 -1.77
N LEU A 46 -7.61 1.60 -1.38
CA LEU A 46 -6.82 2.32 -0.38
C LEU A 46 -6.89 1.65 0.99
N ALA A 47 -8.07 1.19 1.41
CA ALA A 47 -8.25 0.41 2.64
C ALA A 47 -7.41 -0.87 2.64
N GLY A 48 -7.29 -1.54 1.49
CA GLY A 48 -6.40 -2.69 1.31
C GLY A 48 -4.92 -2.33 1.49
N LYS A 49 -4.47 -1.19 0.94
CA LYS A 49 -3.11 -0.68 1.18
C LYS A 49 -2.85 -0.39 2.65
N LEU A 50 -3.77 0.30 3.32
CA LEU A 50 -3.65 0.62 4.75
C LEU A 50 -3.60 -0.64 5.61
N ALA A 51 -4.40 -1.66 5.28
CA ALA A 51 -4.36 -2.94 5.98
C ALA A 51 -3.00 -3.64 5.82
N CYS A 52 -2.40 -3.58 4.62
CA CYS A 52 -1.06 -4.13 4.36
C CYS A 52 0.02 -3.39 5.18
N ILE A 53 -0.03 -2.06 5.19
CA ILE A 53 0.88 -1.21 5.98
C ILE A 53 0.74 -1.57 7.46
N ALA A 54 -0.48 -1.54 8.00
CA ALA A 54 -0.75 -1.84 9.40
C ALA A 54 -0.26 -3.24 9.79
N TYR A 55 -0.46 -4.24 8.94
CA TYR A 55 0.06 -5.59 9.18
C TYR A 55 1.57 -5.62 9.33
N HIS A 56 2.31 -4.99 8.41
CA HIS A 56 3.78 -4.95 8.45
C HIS A 56 4.32 -4.12 9.60
N VAL A 57 3.69 -3.00 9.95
CA VAL A 57 4.05 -2.22 11.14
C VAL A 57 3.86 -3.06 12.41
N LEU A 58 2.72 -3.74 12.55
CA LEU A 58 2.43 -4.55 13.73
C LEU A 58 3.31 -5.80 13.82
N LYS A 59 3.64 -6.42 12.69
CA LYS A 59 4.44 -7.65 12.65
C LYS A 59 5.93 -7.39 12.74
N ASP A 60 6.42 -6.48 11.90
CA ASP A 60 7.85 -6.28 11.65
C ASP A 60 8.38 -5.00 12.34
N GLY A 61 7.50 -4.25 13.03
CA GLY A 61 7.83 -2.97 13.69
C GLY A 61 8.01 -1.80 12.73
N VAL A 62 8.16 -2.06 11.42
CA VAL A 62 8.46 -1.06 10.40
C VAL A 62 7.78 -1.43 9.08
N TYR A 63 7.20 -0.46 8.38
CA TYR A 63 6.75 -0.63 7.00
C TYR A 63 7.84 -0.17 6.02
N LYS A 64 8.48 -1.11 5.31
CA LYS A 64 9.58 -0.84 4.36
C LYS A 64 9.12 -0.41 2.95
N GLY A 65 7.88 0.08 2.80
CA GLY A 65 7.33 0.47 1.49
C GLY A 65 6.88 -0.70 0.62
N ILE A 66 6.32 -0.39 -0.56
CA ILE A 66 6.01 -1.40 -1.58
C ILE A 66 7.35 -1.85 -2.16
N VAL A 67 7.98 -2.87 -1.56
CA VAL A 67 9.05 -3.61 -2.22
C VAL A 67 8.51 -3.98 -3.60
N LYS A 68 9.15 -3.47 -4.67
CA LYS A 68 8.81 -3.82 -6.06
C LYS A 68 8.61 -5.33 -6.10
N LYS A 69 7.36 -5.81 -6.16
CA LYS A 69 7.09 -7.20 -6.55
C LYS A 69 7.31 -7.29 -8.05
N ARG A 70 8.56 -7.20 -8.46
CA ARG A 70 9.13 -8.22 -9.34
C ARG A 70 10.24 -8.90 -8.57
N LEU A 71 9.85 -9.71 -7.60
CA LEU A 71 10.73 -10.77 -7.13
C LEU A 71 9.91 -12.05 -7.22
N ARG A 72 10.01 -12.75 -8.38
CA ARG A 72 10.14 -14.19 -8.31
C ARG A 72 11.41 -14.38 -7.48
N ILE A 73 11.26 -14.63 -6.19
CA ILE A 73 12.37 -14.98 -5.31
C ILE A 73 12.74 -16.41 -5.72
N PRO A 74 13.86 -16.66 -6.43
CA PRO A 74 14.37 -18.03 -6.47
C PRO A 74 14.69 -18.42 -5.02
N LYS A 75 14.21 -19.60 -4.60
CA LYS A 75 14.44 -20.10 -3.25
C LYS A 75 15.93 -20.00 -2.90
N GLY A 76 16.27 -19.27 -1.82
CA GLY A 76 17.56 -19.42 -1.14
C GLY A 76 18.55 -18.25 -1.13
N GLY A 77 18.14 -16.98 -1.26
CA GLY A 77 19.07 -15.84 -1.13
C GLY A 77 18.70 -14.89 0.01
N GLU A 78 19.57 -14.72 0.99
CA GLU A 78 19.49 -13.62 1.97
C GLU A 78 19.89 -12.30 1.30
N VAL A 79 19.16 -11.22 1.58
CA VAL A 79 19.45 -9.88 1.03
C VAL A 79 19.60 -8.88 2.17
N ASN A 80 20.76 -8.23 2.24
CA ASN A 80 21.16 -7.35 3.33
C ASN A 80 20.51 -5.95 3.21
N VAL A 81 20.14 -5.37 4.35
CA VAL A 81 19.15 -4.27 4.46
C VAL A 81 19.77 -2.87 4.32
N LYS A 82 21.07 -2.76 4.02
CA LYS A 82 21.80 -1.49 4.09
C LYS A 82 21.87 -0.69 2.78
N ASP A 83 21.33 -1.19 1.67
CA ASP A 83 21.51 -0.57 0.35
C ASP A 83 20.27 0.18 -0.20
N PHE A 84 19.28 0.53 0.63
CA PHE A 84 18.07 1.20 0.12
C PHE A 84 17.94 2.63 0.62
N ASP A 85 18.49 3.55 -0.18
CA ASP A 85 18.31 4.99 -0.05
C ASP A 85 16.88 5.38 -0.46
N VAL A 86 16.26 6.25 0.34
CA VAL A 86 14.83 6.57 0.30
C VAL A 86 14.53 7.68 -0.72
N GLY A 87 15.56 8.29 -1.32
CA GLY A 87 15.47 9.41 -2.28
C GLY A 87 15.03 9.03 -3.71
N ASP A 88 15.38 7.85 -4.22
CA ASP A 88 15.27 7.54 -5.67
C ASP A 88 13.87 7.07 -6.14
N ALA A 89 12.90 6.97 -5.23
CA ALA A 89 11.58 6.43 -5.53
C ALA A 89 10.65 7.41 -6.27
N LEU A 90 11.00 8.70 -6.33
CA LEU A 90 10.18 9.75 -6.95
C LEU A 90 10.68 10.19 -8.34
N ASP A 91 11.99 10.12 -8.60
CA ASP A 91 12.57 10.61 -9.87
C ASP A 91 12.51 9.60 -11.04
N SER A 92 12.26 8.32 -10.77
CA SER A 92 12.25 7.27 -11.80
C SER A 92 10.87 6.97 -12.44
N LEU A 93 9.88 7.87 -12.24
CA LEU A 93 8.53 7.74 -12.82
C LEU A 93 8.04 8.98 -13.59
N SER A 94 8.91 9.92 -13.92
CA SER A 94 8.68 10.82 -15.07
C SER A 94 9.03 10.07 -16.37
N PRO A 95 8.27 10.26 -17.46
CA PRO A 95 8.61 9.67 -18.75
C PRO A 95 9.99 10.13 -19.25
#